data_AF-A0A9W2YGA7-F1
#
_entry.id   AF-A0A9W2YGA7-F1
#
_cell.length_a   1.000
_cell.length_b   1.000
_cell.length_c   1.000
_cell.angle_alpha   90.00
_cell.angle_beta   90.00
_cell.angle_gamma   90.00
#
_symmetry.space_group_name_H-M   'P 1'
#
loop_
_entity.id
_entity.type
_entity.pdbx_description
1 polymer ?
#
loop_
_entity_poly.entity_id
_entity_poly.type
_entity_poly.pdbx_seq_one_letter_code
_entity_poly.pdbx_strand_id
1 'polypeptide(L)'
;MLLYGCDGEPLSTESIWDCPGMCKNGWSTIMFAWAKNAPPTVLHKGVALRVGKNTSIKTIVLQVHYAKIFKDSEPTDHSGLKIYTTFQNLWLEYFFWLVTGFKFHPKCHHIVAYPVDISCTFQKEKSIFPFAYRTHAHCDSKCMCFAWLVVQCVCLCMK
;
A
#
# COMPACT_ATOMS: atom_id res chain seq x y z
N MET A 1 -6.53 7.23 4.02
CA MET A 1 -7.21 5.93 3.81
C MET A 1 -6.33 5.10 2.89
N LEU A 2 -6.10 3.84 3.24
CA LEU A 2 -5.31 2.90 2.43
C LEU A 2 -6.14 1.64 2.19
N LEU A 3 -6.18 1.17 0.96
CA LEU A 3 -6.85 -0.07 0.58
C LEU A 3 -5.80 -1.16 0.39
N TYR A 4 -6.00 -2.30 1.02
CA TYR A 4 -5.10 -3.45 0.95
C TYR A 4 -5.82 -4.68 0.43
N GLY A 5 -5.08 -5.51 -0.31
CA GLY A 5 -5.45 -6.84 -0.72
C GLY A 5 -4.66 -7.89 0.07
N CYS A 6 -5.37 -8.89 0.58
CA CYS A 6 -4.80 -10.02 1.32
C CYS A 6 -4.92 -11.31 0.49
N ASP A 7 -3.84 -12.11 0.49
CA ASP A 7 -3.91 -13.49 0.03
C ASP A 7 -4.44 -14.39 1.15
N GLY A 8 -5.77 -14.45 1.24
CA GLY A 8 -6.48 -15.21 2.26
C GLY A 8 -7.27 -14.29 3.19
N GLU A 9 -7.12 -14.49 4.49
CA GLU A 9 -7.94 -13.85 5.52
C GLU A 9 -7.38 -12.48 5.98
N PRO A 10 -8.26 -11.55 6.39
CA PRO A 10 -7.84 -10.34 7.08
C PRO A 10 -7.28 -10.69 8.46
N LEU A 11 -6.58 -9.75 9.11
CA LEU A 11 -5.96 -9.99 10.40
C LEU A 11 -6.98 -10.34 11.49
N SER A 12 -8.12 -9.66 11.51
CA SER A 12 -9.19 -9.86 12.48
C SER A 12 -10.44 -10.41 11.81
N THR A 13 -11.23 -11.18 12.56
CA THR A 13 -12.59 -11.60 12.18
C THR A 13 -13.64 -10.57 12.59
N GLU A 14 -13.25 -9.54 13.37
CA GLU A 14 -14.11 -8.44 13.73
C GLU A 14 -14.39 -7.52 12.53
N SER A 15 -15.52 -6.83 12.56
CA SER A 15 -15.91 -5.91 11.48
C SER A 15 -14.98 -4.68 11.37
N ILE A 16 -14.42 -4.24 12.50
CA ILE A 16 -13.49 -3.12 12.62
C ILE A 16 -12.50 -3.50 13.73
N TRP A 17 -11.22 -3.19 13.54
CA TRP A 17 -10.18 -3.44 14.53
C TRP A 17 -9.12 -2.33 14.48
N ASP A 18 -8.40 -2.13 15.59
CA ASP A 18 -7.17 -1.35 15.59
C ASP A 18 -6.15 -2.00 14.65
N CYS A 19 -5.31 -1.22 13.98
CA CYS A 19 -4.55 -1.70 12.81
C CYS A 19 -3.07 -2.05 13.08
N PRO A 20 -2.69 -3.08 13.87
CA PRO A 20 -1.30 -3.52 13.94
C PRO A 20 -0.88 -4.28 12.66
N GLY A 21 -1.84 -4.70 11.84
CA GLY A 21 -1.63 -5.32 10.54
C GLY A 21 -2.95 -5.47 9.78
N MET A 22 -2.85 -5.76 8.48
CA MET A 22 -4.02 -5.86 7.58
C MET A 22 -4.44 -7.31 7.33
N CYS A 23 -3.47 -8.18 7.08
CA CYS A 23 -3.68 -9.55 6.63
C CYS A 23 -3.10 -10.55 7.64
N LYS A 24 -3.78 -11.69 7.83
CA LYS A 24 -3.39 -12.71 8.81
C LYS A 24 -2.01 -13.31 8.57
N ASN A 25 -1.62 -13.43 7.31
CA ASN A 25 -0.31 -13.93 6.91
C ASN A 25 0.82 -12.87 6.99
N GLY A 26 0.51 -11.64 7.41
CA GLY A 26 1.45 -10.51 7.47
C GLY A 26 1.72 -9.84 6.12
N TRP A 27 1.35 -10.46 4.99
CA TRP A 27 1.61 -9.94 3.65
C TRP A 27 0.37 -9.24 3.10
N SER A 28 0.51 -7.94 2.83
CA SER A 28 -0.57 -7.13 2.25
C SER A 28 -0.08 -6.43 0.98
N THR A 29 -0.94 -6.40 -0.03
CA THR A 29 -0.69 -5.64 -1.26
C THR A 29 -1.47 -4.32 -1.16
N ILE A 30 -0.78 -3.18 -1.14
CA ILE A 30 -1.47 -1.89 -1.24
C ILE A 30 -2.11 -1.79 -2.63
N MET A 31 -3.38 -1.41 -2.68
CA MET A 31 -4.19 -1.33 -3.90
C MET A 31 -4.54 0.12 -4.25
N PHE A 32 -4.73 0.95 -3.22
CA PHE A 32 -5.11 2.35 -3.38
C PHE A 32 -4.71 3.14 -2.14
N ALA A 33 -4.39 4.42 -2.34
CA ALA A 33 -4.09 5.35 -1.26
C ALA A 33 -4.78 6.68 -1.48
N TRP A 34 -5.36 7.23 -0.41
CA TRP A 34 -5.91 8.57 -0.38
C TRP A 34 -5.36 9.33 0.83
N ALA A 35 -5.00 10.60 0.61
CA ALA A 35 -4.59 11.53 1.66
C ALA A 35 -5.29 12.88 1.47
N LYS A 36 -5.66 13.54 2.57
CA LYS A 36 -6.47 14.77 2.58
C LYS A 36 -5.91 15.90 1.71
N ASN A 37 -4.59 16.04 1.68
CA ASN A 37 -3.89 17.14 0.99
C ASN A 37 -2.99 16.64 -0.15
N ALA A 38 -3.26 15.43 -0.67
CA ALA A 38 -2.53 14.88 -1.80
C ALA A 38 -3.42 14.86 -3.05
N PRO A 39 -2.87 15.11 -4.25
CA PRO A 39 -3.60 14.89 -5.49
C PRO A 39 -4.13 13.46 -5.57
N PRO A 40 -5.32 13.23 -6.13
CA PRO A 40 -5.83 11.88 -6.30
C PRO A 40 -5.02 11.15 -7.38
N THR A 41 -4.66 9.91 -7.11
CA THR A 41 -4.17 9.01 -8.17
C THR A 41 -5.37 8.50 -8.95
N VAL A 42 -5.42 8.82 -10.25
CA VAL A 42 -6.45 8.33 -11.16
C VAL A 42 -5.90 7.16 -11.94
N LEU A 43 -6.60 6.04 -11.91
CA LEU A 43 -6.25 4.89 -12.72
C LEU A 43 -6.55 5.19 -14.20
N HIS A 44 -5.58 4.92 -15.08
CA HIS A 44 -5.77 5.13 -16.51
C HIS A 44 -6.93 4.27 -17.07
N LYS A 45 -7.61 4.79 -18.09
CA LYS A 45 -8.73 4.08 -18.73
C LYS A 45 -8.28 2.71 -19.23
N GLY A 46 -9.02 1.67 -18.86
CA GLY A 46 -8.76 0.29 -19.27
C GLY A 46 -7.72 -0.44 -18.43
N VAL A 47 -7.19 0.18 -17.37
CA VAL A 47 -6.34 -0.47 -16.37
C VAL A 47 -7.19 -0.84 -15.15
N ALA A 48 -6.96 -2.01 -14.58
CA ALA A 48 -7.63 -2.47 -13.36
C ALA A 48 -6.75 -3.44 -12.54
N LEU A 49 -7.06 -3.54 -11.25
CA LEU A 49 -6.53 -4.59 -10.39
C LEU A 49 -7.39 -5.86 -10.49
N ARG A 50 -6.75 -7.02 -10.53
CA ARG A 50 -7.45 -8.31 -10.50
C ARG A 50 -7.67 -8.77 -9.06
N VAL A 51 -8.91 -9.09 -8.72
CA VAL A 51 -9.30 -9.60 -7.40
C VAL A 51 -10.16 -10.86 -7.53
N GLY A 52 -10.31 -11.60 -6.43
CA GLY A 52 -11.19 -12.77 -6.33
C GLY A 52 -10.44 -14.10 -6.19
N LYS A 53 -11.20 -15.20 -6.17
CA LYS A 53 -10.73 -16.55 -5.78
C LYS A 53 -9.51 -17.04 -6.56
N ASN A 54 -9.41 -16.72 -7.85
CA ASN A 54 -8.34 -17.16 -8.74
C ASN A 54 -7.17 -16.15 -8.82
N THR A 55 -7.03 -15.31 -7.80
CA THR A 55 -6.00 -14.26 -7.71
C THR A 55 -5.33 -14.28 -6.33
N SER A 56 -4.23 -13.56 -6.19
CA SER A 56 -3.56 -13.33 -4.90
C SER A 56 -4.30 -12.34 -3.99
N ILE A 57 -5.37 -11.70 -4.46
CA ILE A 57 -6.19 -10.77 -3.67
C ILE A 57 -7.56 -11.41 -3.43
N LYS A 58 -7.70 -12.10 -2.31
CA LYS A 58 -8.91 -12.82 -1.92
C LYS A 58 -9.81 -11.99 -1.00
N THR A 59 -9.19 -11.18 -0.15
CA THR A 59 -9.88 -10.27 0.76
C THR A 59 -9.36 -8.85 0.59
N ILE A 60 -10.24 -7.87 0.75
CA ILE A 60 -9.90 -6.45 0.72
C ILE A 60 -10.09 -5.87 2.13
N VAL A 61 -9.12 -5.09 2.59
CA VAL A 61 -9.12 -4.43 3.90
C VAL A 61 -8.94 -2.94 3.70
N LEU A 62 -9.83 -2.14 4.29
CA LEU A 62 -9.75 -0.69 4.28
C LEU A 62 -9.17 -0.20 5.61
N GLN A 63 -8.04 0.51 5.55
CA GLN A 63 -7.49 1.25 6.68
C GLN A 63 -7.91 2.73 6.59
N VAL A 64 -8.54 3.22 7.66
CA VAL A 64 -8.86 4.65 7.83
C VAL A 64 -8.00 5.22 8.95
N HIS A 65 -7.26 6.28 8.65
CA HIS A 65 -6.45 6.98 9.64
C HIS A 65 -7.17 8.26 10.07
N TYR A 66 -7.61 8.28 11.32
CA TYR A 66 -8.25 9.44 11.93
C TYR A 66 -7.22 10.28 12.67
N ALA A 67 -7.11 11.55 12.31
CA ALA A 67 -6.18 12.49 12.97
C ALA A 67 -6.73 13.04 14.30
N LYS A 68 -8.04 12.91 14.53
CA LYS A 68 -8.70 13.28 15.79
C LYS A 68 -9.27 12.03 16.46
N ILE A 69 -9.36 12.08 17.78
CA ILE A 69 -10.14 11.13 18.56
C ILE A 69 -11.59 11.62 18.53
N PHE A 70 -12.52 10.70 18.26
CA PHE A 70 -13.95 10.98 18.31
C PHE A 70 -14.44 10.98 19.75
N LYS A 71 -15.42 11.83 20.04
CA LYS A 71 -16.12 11.81 21.33
C LYS A 71 -17.40 10.99 21.18
N ASP A 72 -17.87 10.36 22.24
CA ASP A 72 -19.10 9.56 22.23
C ASP A 72 -20.36 10.36 21.85
N SER A 73 -20.32 11.69 22.00
CA SER A 73 -21.39 12.59 21.58
C SER A 73 -21.40 12.94 20.09
N GLU A 74 -20.33 12.59 19.35
CA GLU A 74 -20.26 12.83 17.91
C GLU A 74 -20.97 11.70 17.14
N PRO A 75 -21.58 12.00 15.98
CA PRO A 75 -22.16 10.98 15.12
C PRO A 75 -21.13 9.93 14.67
N THR A 76 -21.57 8.70 14.49
CA THR A 76 -20.74 7.62 13.95
C THR A 76 -20.21 7.97 12.56
N ASP A 77 -18.92 7.74 12.34
CA ASP A 77 -18.29 7.94 11.04
C ASP A 77 -18.57 6.76 10.09
N HIS A 78 -18.87 7.07 8.83
CA HIS A 78 -19.11 6.08 7.77
C HIS A 78 -18.18 6.31 6.58
N SER A 79 -16.98 6.85 6.82
CA SER A 79 -15.96 7.07 5.81
C SER A 79 -15.56 5.75 5.15
N GLY A 80 -15.48 5.77 3.82
CA GLY A 80 -15.23 4.56 3.05
C GLY A 80 -14.79 4.85 1.62
N LEU A 81 -14.66 3.78 0.84
CA LEU A 81 -14.38 3.85 -0.58
C LEU A 81 -15.50 3.16 -1.36
N LYS A 82 -15.84 3.72 -2.52
CA LYS A 82 -16.71 3.06 -3.50
C LYS A 82 -15.83 2.35 -4.52
N ILE A 83 -15.96 1.03 -4.62
CA ILE A 83 -15.19 0.21 -5.55
C ILE A 83 -16.08 -0.13 -6.74
N TYR A 84 -15.59 0.14 -7.95
CA TYR A 84 -16.24 -0.26 -9.20
C TYR A 84 -15.58 -1.53 -9.71
N THR A 85 -16.39 -2.56 -9.98
CA THR A 85 -15.91 -3.87 -10.43
C THR A 85 -16.47 -4.21 -11.81
N THR A 86 -15.73 -5.02 -12.56
CA THR A 86 -16.15 -5.55 -13.87
C THR A 86 -15.58 -6.96 -14.05
N PHE A 87 -16.29 -7.79 -14.81
CA PHE A 87 -15.80 -9.10 -15.26
C PHE A 87 -15.09 -9.04 -16.62
N GLN A 88 -15.03 -7.87 -17.24
CA GLN A 88 -14.31 -7.68 -18.50
C GLN A 88 -12.81 -7.82 -18.30
N ASN A 89 -12.13 -8.39 -19.30
CA ASN A 89 -10.67 -8.46 -19.31
C ASN A 89 -10.09 -7.08 -19.61
N LEU A 90 -9.47 -6.47 -18.61
CA LEU A 90 -8.78 -5.18 -18.69
C LEU A 90 -7.25 -5.36 -18.58
N TRP A 91 -6.49 -4.30 -18.86
CA TRP A 91 -5.06 -4.26 -18.62
C TRP A 91 -4.79 -4.37 -17.12
N LEU A 92 -3.81 -5.20 -16.75
CA LEU A 92 -3.52 -5.50 -15.35
C LEU A 92 -2.57 -4.46 -14.75
N GLU A 93 -3.01 -3.87 -13.64
CA GLU A 93 -2.16 -3.09 -12.74
C GLU A 93 -1.30 -4.01 -11.87
N TYR A 94 -0.04 -3.62 -11.66
CA TYR A 94 0.92 -4.30 -10.81
C TYR A 94 1.60 -3.31 -9.86
N PHE A 95 1.94 -3.79 -8.67
CA PHE A 95 2.65 -3.03 -7.65
C PHE A 95 4.07 -3.56 -7.52
N PHE A 96 5.03 -2.66 -7.62
CA PHE A 96 6.44 -2.94 -7.34
C PHE A 96 6.83 -2.31 -6.02
N TRP A 97 7.47 -3.10 -5.17
CA TRP A 97 7.94 -2.65 -3.87
C TRP A 97 9.46 -2.62 -3.87
N LEU A 98 10.01 -1.46 -3.57
CA LEU A 98 11.42 -1.28 -3.22
C LEU A 98 11.47 -0.96 -1.73
N VAL A 99 11.96 -1.90 -0.94
CA VAL A 99 11.96 -1.81 0.52
C VAL A 99 13.39 -1.90 1.03
N THR A 100 13.73 -1.04 1.99
CA THR A 100 15.00 -1.09 2.70
C THR A 100 14.78 -0.86 4.19
N GLY A 101 15.54 -1.59 5.01
CA GLY A 101 15.53 -1.44 6.46
C GLY A 101 16.97 -1.37 6.94
N PHE A 102 17.28 -0.41 7.79
CA PHE A 102 18.63 -0.22 8.32
C PHE A 102 18.57 0.06 9.82
N LYS A 103 19.50 -0.59 10.53
CA LYS A 103 19.73 -0.37 11.96
C LYS A 103 20.94 0.53 12.10
N PHE A 104 20.78 1.67 12.77
CA PHE A 104 21.91 2.53 13.07
C PHE A 104 22.62 2.13 14.37
N HIS A 105 23.92 2.40 14.39
CA HIS A 105 24.82 2.22 15.53
C HIS A 105 24.58 3.30 16.62
N PRO A 106 24.95 3.10 17.90
CA PRO A 106 24.48 3.88 19.07
C PRO A 106 24.82 5.39 19.13
N LYS A 107 25.38 6.00 18.09
CA LYS A 107 25.78 7.42 18.04
C LYS A 107 25.01 8.23 16.99
N CYS A 108 23.73 7.92 16.77
CA CYS A 108 22.85 8.62 15.82
C CYS A 108 22.60 10.10 16.14
N HIS A 109 22.88 10.54 17.37
CA HIS A 109 22.62 11.91 17.80
C HIS A 109 23.43 12.98 17.03
N HIS A 110 24.49 12.61 16.32
CA HIS A 110 25.34 13.55 15.58
C HIS A 110 25.23 13.46 14.04
N ILE A 111 24.34 12.59 13.51
CA ILE A 111 24.18 12.40 12.08
C ILE A 111 22.97 13.20 11.60
N VAL A 112 23.20 14.23 10.78
CA VAL A 112 22.17 15.15 10.29
C VAL A 112 21.44 14.61 9.06
N ALA A 113 22.12 13.80 8.25
CA ALA A 113 21.54 13.14 7.08
C ALA A 113 22.31 11.84 6.78
N TYR A 114 21.59 10.83 6.29
CA TYR A 114 22.16 9.55 5.88
C TYR A 114 21.49 9.08 4.59
N PRO A 115 22.23 8.92 3.47
CA PRO A 115 21.66 8.42 2.23
C PRO A 115 21.34 6.93 2.38
N VAL A 116 20.19 6.54 1.82
CA VAL A 116 19.76 5.15 1.81
C VAL A 116 19.47 4.77 0.36
N ASP A 117 20.37 3.96 -0.20
CA ASP A 117 20.29 3.57 -1.59
C ASP A 117 19.59 2.21 -1.74
N ILE A 118 18.71 2.11 -2.74
CA ILE A 118 18.03 0.87 -3.12
C ILE A 118 18.15 0.73 -4.63
N SER A 119 18.68 -0.42 -5.08
CA SER A 119 18.72 -0.75 -6.50
C SER A 119 18.46 -2.24 -6.70
N CYS A 120 17.70 -2.58 -7.73
CA CYS A 120 17.43 -3.96 -8.15
C CYS A 120 17.34 -3.99 -9.68
N THR A 121 17.85 -5.06 -10.29
CA THR A 121 17.69 -5.28 -11.73
C THR A 121 16.35 -5.93 -12.01
N PHE A 122 15.54 -5.30 -12.88
CA PHE A 122 14.26 -5.88 -13.30
C PHE A 122 14.47 -6.97 -14.35
N GLN A 123 14.36 -8.23 -13.95
CA GLN A 123 14.58 -9.41 -14.80
C GLN A 123 13.26 -10.10 -15.16
N LYS A 124 12.38 -9.39 -15.88
CA LYS A 124 11.14 -9.99 -16.40
C LYS A 124 11.04 -9.75 -17.91
N GLU A 125 10.44 -10.71 -18.60
CA GLU A 125 10.23 -10.66 -20.05
C GLU A 125 9.28 -9.54 -20.48
N LYS A 126 8.33 -9.16 -19.60
CA LYS A 126 7.32 -8.15 -19.90
C LYS A 126 7.74 -6.77 -19.42
N SER A 127 7.51 -5.77 -20.27
CA SER A 127 7.73 -4.36 -19.93
C SER A 127 6.68 -3.85 -18.94
N ILE A 128 7.12 -2.97 -18.05
CA ILE A 128 6.28 -2.29 -17.07
C ILE A 128 6.36 -0.78 -17.31
N PHE A 129 5.23 -0.11 -17.12
CA PHE A 129 5.11 1.33 -17.33
C PHE A 129 4.70 1.98 -16.00
N PRO A 130 5.66 2.55 -15.25
CA PRO A 130 5.38 3.28 -14.02
C PRO A 130 4.48 4.49 -14.30
N PHE A 131 3.46 4.71 -13.48
CA PHE A 131 2.57 5.87 -13.60
C PHE A 131 2.28 6.57 -12.27
N ALA A 132 2.55 5.91 -11.14
CA ALA A 132 2.42 6.49 -9.82
C ALA A 132 3.42 5.86 -8.85
N TYR A 133 3.72 6.57 -7.76
CA TYR A 133 4.55 6.05 -6.69
C TYR A 133 4.11 6.59 -5.33
N ARG A 134 4.46 5.87 -4.27
CA ARG A 134 4.23 6.22 -2.88
C ARG A 134 5.48 5.91 -2.08
N THR A 135 6.01 6.92 -1.42
CA THR A 135 7.06 6.74 -0.41
C THR A 135 6.45 6.53 0.96
N HIS A 136 7.21 5.89 1.84
CA HIS A 136 6.88 5.77 3.24
C HIS A 136 8.17 5.57 4.03
N ALA A 137 8.28 6.26 5.15
CA ALA A 137 9.40 6.07 6.06
C ALA A 137 8.95 6.30 7.50
N HIS A 138 9.59 5.56 8.41
CA HIS A 138 9.48 5.76 9.84
C HIS A 138 10.87 5.65 10.46
N CYS A 139 11.03 6.26 11.62
CA CYS A 139 12.14 6.00 12.50
C CYS A 139 11.56 5.63 13.87
N ASP A 140 11.77 4.39 14.29
CA ASP A 140 11.54 3.98 15.66
C ASP A 140 12.56 4.68 16.56
N SER A 141 12.26 4.75 17.87
CA SER A 141 13.01 5.52 18.86
C SER A 141 14.54 5.44 18.66
N LYS A 142 15.11 6.61 18.38
CA LYS A 142 16.53 7.01 18.31
C LYS A 142 17.40 6.44 17.19
N CYS A 143 17.24 5.21 16.70
CA CYS A 143 18.29 4.60 15.86
C CYS A 143 17.84 3.57 14.81
N MET A 144 16.55 3.38 14.53
CA MET A 144 16.14 2.41 13.50
C MET A 144 15.15 3.07 12.57
N CYS A 145 15.51 3.18 11.29
CA CYS A 145 14.64 3.75 10.29
C CYS A 145 14.35 2.73 9.20
N PHE A 146 13.11 2.75 8.75
CA PHE A 146 12.65 1.96 7.62
C PHE A 146 12.16 2.91 6.56
N ALA A 147 12.48 2.61 5.32
CA ALA A 147 12.00 3.37 4.17
C ALA A 147 11.57 2.40 3.08
N TRP A 148 10.47 2.72 2.40
CA TRP A 148 10.06 2.01 1.21
C TRP A 148 9.43 2.94 0.19
N LEU A 149 9.63 2.55 -1.07
CA LEU A 149 9.05 3.14 -2.25
C LEU A 149 8.18 2.07 -2.91
N VAL A 150 6.88 2.35 -3.00
CA VAL A 150 5.96 1.56 -3.80
C VAL A 150 5.78 2.26 -5.14
N VAL A 151 6.00 1.55 -6.23
CA VAL A 151 5.77 2.05 -7.58
C VAL A 151 4.61 1.28 -8.20
N GLN A 152 3.58 2.02 -8.62
CA GLN A 152 2.47 1.48 -9.39
C GLN A 152 2.84 1.47 -10.86
N CYS A 153 2.68 0.31 -11.48
CA CYS A 153 3.03 0.06 -12.87
C CYS A 153 1.89 -0.63 -13.60
N VAL A 154 1.79 -0.37 -14.91
CA VAL A 154 0.95 -1.16 -15.81
C VAL A 154 1.85 -2.18 -16.52
N CYS A 155 1.46 -3.45 -16.55
CA CYS A 155 2.13 -4.46 -17.36
C CYS A 155 1.34 -4.66 -18.65
N LEU A 156 1.94 -4.31 -19.78
CA LEU A 156 1.36 -4.61 -21.08
C LEU A 156 1.61 -6.09 -21.37
N CYS A 157 0.59 -6.93 -21.15
CA CYS A 157 0.54 -8.23 -21.81
C CYS A 157 0.18 -7.98 -23.28
N MET A 158 1.18 -7.74 -24.13
CA MET A 158 0.98 -7.95 -25.56
C MET A 158 0.59 -9.41 -25.74
N LYS A 159 -0.62 -9.64 -26.26
CA LYS A 159 -1.07 -10.97 -26.68
C LYS A 159 -0.24 -11.44 -27.86
#